data_AF-A0A820BB11-F1
#
_entry.id   AF-A0A820BB11-F1
#
_cell.length_a   1.000
_cell.length_b   1.000
_cell.length_c   1.000
_cell.angle_alpha   90.00
_cell.angle_beta   90.00
_cell.angle_gamma   90.00
#
_symmetry.space_group_name_H-M   'P 1'
#
loop_
_entity.id
_entity.type
_entity.pdbx_description
1 polymer ?
#
loop_
_entity_poly.entity_id
_entity_poly.type
_entity_poly.pdbx_seq_one_letter_code
_entity_poly.pdbx_strand_id
1 'polypeptide(L)'
;MCKLATNSPSRIRSSCHVYTPYILLLECIYPIFYPCSSHSAMKWLFFVVLLMVATIVCLAKGEEQTVISEIYFLDGDFNKIRASAHIQFELTHVTGEPSVIIETEQWLHTGRYITVTTRPNDCLDIKLVSGINYPAIKVYVNYRTALLSLEIDGTSSMRSKNVIFSNRLSLLDVAHSGAGIAILELQHGSNINVAISGTGELSLSGRVQGNGRLSVSGTAYLDAIECPMNIVTAEVAGSGLASVYGLKGVHATVSGVGNICYRGPLVSQAISGLGSIRECIIAEETSTEPQHSSSQSEKIMDRNQRLIVILATTVFFLFF
;
A
#
# COMPACT_ATOMS: atom_id res chain seq x y z
N MET A 1 -18.80 24.55 42.97
CA MET A 1 -19.71 23.55 42.39
C MET A 1 -19.01 22.89 41.22
N CYS A 2 -18.53 21.66 41.42
CA CYS A 2 -17.92 20.84 40.38
C CYS A 2 -18.99 20.31 39.42
N LYS A 3 -18.69 20.27 38.11
CA LYS A 3 -19.24 19.28 37.19
C LYS A 3 -18.17 18.92 36.16
N LEU A 4 -17.66 17.70 36.33
CA LEU A 4 -16.85 16.96 35.37
C LEU A 4 -17.71 16.63 34.14
N ALA A 5 -17.17 16.85 32.95
CA ALA A 5 -17.69 16.31 31.70
C ALA A 5 -16.56 15.56 30.99
N THR A 6 -16.56 14.24 31.16
CA THR A 6 -15.76 13.29 30.40
C THR A 6 -16.39 13.13 29.02
N ASN A 7 -15.72 13.59 27.96
CA ASN A 7 -16.13 13.34 26.58
C ASN A 7 -15.43 12.08 26.06
N SER A 8 -16.24 11.08 25.74
CA SER A 8 -15.85 9.83 25.08
C SER A 8 -15.61 10.06 23.58
N PRO A 9 -14.67 9.35 22.93
CA PRO A 9 -14.53 9.39 21.49
C PRO A 9 -15.58 8.49 20.82
N SER A 10 -16.25 9.07 19.82
CA SER A 10 -17.29 8.45 18.99
C SER A 10 -16.72 7.33 18.11
N ARG A 11 -17.15 6.10 18.43
CA ARG A 11 -16.87 4.86 17.70
C ARG A 11 -17.72 4.84 16.41
N ILE A 12 -17.15 5.21 15.26
CA ILE A 12 -17.84 5.06 13.97
C ILE A 12 -17.70 3.59 13.54
N ARG A 13 -18.79 2.85 13.73
CA ARG A 13 -18.91 1.43 13.39
C ARG A 13 -19.60 1.34 12.03
N SER A 14 -18.85 1.18 10.95
CA SER A 14 -19.39 0.81 9.65
C SER A 14 -19.65 -0.70 9.62
N SER A 15 -20.74 -1.12 10.25
CA SER A 15 -21.24 -2.50 10.11
C SER A 15 -21.87 -2.66 8.72
N CYS A 16 -21.10 -3.14 7.74
CA CYS A 16 -21.68 -3.75 6.54
C CYS A 16 -22.36 -5.07 6.94
N HIS A 17 -23.67 -5.01 7.18
CA HIS A 17 -24.51 -6.19 7.29
C HIS A 17 -24.64 -6.85 5.91
N VAL A 18 -23.76 -7.81 5.62
CA VAL A 18 -24.06 -8.83 4.61
C VAL A 18 -24.92 -9.87 5.28
N TYR A 19 -26.24 -9.68 5.21
CA TYR A 19 -27.21 -10.73 5.48
C TYR A 19 -26.97 -11.87 4.49
N THR A 20 -26.32 -12.94 4.95
CA THR A 20 -26.27 -14.21 4.21
C THR A 20 -27.48 -15.07 4.63
N PRO A 21 -28.22 -15.65 3.68
CA PRO A 21 -29.51 -16.29 3.93
C PRO A 21 -29.29 -17.74 4.36
N TYR A 22 -28.80 -17.97 5.59
CA TYR A 22 -28.67 -19.34 6.13
C TYR A 22 -29.79 -19.73 7.11
N ILE A 23 -30.76 -18.84 7.34
CA ILE A 23 -31.90 -19.11 8.24
C ILE A 23 -33.14 -19.64 7.51
N LEU A 24 -33.19 -19.62 6.17
CA LEU A 24 -34.36 -20.07 5.39
C LEU A 24 -34.27 -21.50 4.84
N LEU A 25 -33.19 -22.25 5.10
CA LEU A 25 -33.10 -23.66 4.72
C LEU A 25 -33.51 -24.64 5.82
N LEU A 26 -33.83 -24.16 7.02
CA LEU A 26 -34.25 -24.99 8.15
C LEU A 26 -35.76 -25.30 8.16
N GLU A 27 -36.57 -24.66 7.32
CA GLU A 27 -38.02 -24.93 7.24
C GLU A 27 -38.44 -25.88 6.11
N CYS A 28 -37.52 -26.29 5.21
CA CYS A 28 -37.87 -27.22 4.12
C CYS A 28 -37.51 -28.70 4.36
N ILE A 29 -36.98 -29.06 5.53
CA ILE A 29 -36.63 -30.47 5.86
C ILE A 29 -37.60 -31.09 6.90
N TYR A 30 -38.54 -30.30 7.43
CA TYR A 30 -39.63 -30.78 8.28
C TYR A 30 -40.93 -30.93 7.45
N PRO A 31 -41.06 -31.94 6.56
CA PRO A 31 -41.82 -33.12 6.98
C PRO A 31 -41.52 -34.37 6.13
N ILE A 32 -40.43 -35.07 6.40
CA ILE A 32 -40.35 -36.50 6.08
C ILE A 32 -39.76 -37.14 7.33
N PHE A 33 -40.37 -38.21 7.83
CA PHE A 33 -40.08 -38.91 9.10
C PHE A 33 -40.94 -38.51 10.32
N TYR A 34 -42.15 -39.05 10.34
CA TYR A 34 -42.78 -39.60 11.55
C TYR A 34 -42.96 -41.13 11.33
N PRO A 35 -43.19 -41.96 12.37
CA PRO A 35 -42.14 -42.56 13.20
C PRO A 35 -42.18 -44.09 13.14
N CYS A 36 -41.03 -44.77 13.01
CA CYS A 36 -41.00 -46.22 13.33
C CYS A 36 -40.71 -46.38 14.82
N SER A 37 -41.66 -46.98 15.54
CA SER A 37 -41.67 -47.18 16.98
C SER A 37 -40.73 -48.30 17.40
N SER A 38 -39.45 -47.99 17.58
CA SER A 38 -38.50 -48.65 18.48
C SER A 38 -37.13 -48.01 18.26
N HIS A 39 -36.29 -47.97 19.28
CA HIS A 39 -34.97 -47.29 19.31
C HIS A 39 -34.99 -45.79 19.64
N SER A 40 -35.44 -45.47 20.86
CA SER A 40 -35.06 -44.26 21.60
C SER A 40 -33.55 -43.93 21.49
N ALA A 41 -32.71 -44.98 21.45
CA ALA A 41 -31.27 -44.88 21.30
C ALA A 41 -30.82 -44.20 19.99
N MET A 42 -31.54 -44.39 18.88
CA MET A 42 -31.15 -43.85 17.56
C MET A 42 -31.41 -42.34 17.45
N LYS A 43 -32.47 -41.85 18.10
CA LYS A 43 -32.74 -40.40 18.24
C LYS A 43 -31.69 -39.71 19.10
N TRP A 44 -31.25 -40.39 20.16
CA TRP A 44 -30.21 -39.88 21.05
C TRP A 44 -28.86 -39.81 20.34
N LEU A 45 -28.53 -40.83 19.53
CA LEU A 45 -27.32 -40.85 18.70
C LEU A 45 -27.29 -39.69 17.70
N PHE A 46 -28.41 -39.44 16.99
CA PHE A 46 -28.51 -38.33 16.05
C PHE A 46 -28.32 -36.97 16.74
N PHE A 47 -28.92 -36.78 17.92
CA PHE A 47 -28.78 -35.55 18.69
C PHE A 47 -27.34 -35.32 19.16
N VAL A 48 -26.65 -36.38 19.63
CA VAL A 48 -25.24 -36.31 20.04
C VAL A 48 -24.32 -36.00 18.86
N VAL A 49 -24.56 -36.61 17.69
CA VAL A 49 -23.78 -36.31 16.47
C VAL A 49 -24.00 -34.87 16.03
N LEU A 50 -25.24 -34.36 16.05
CA LEU A 50 -25.53 -32.97 15.74
C LEU A 50 -24.80 -32.00 16.69
N LEU A 51 -24.76 -32.33 17.98
CA LEU A 51 -24.07 -31.54 19.00
C LEU A 51 -22.55 -31.54 18.78
N MET A 52 -21.97 -32.69 18.45
CA MET A 52 -20.56 -32.83 18.09
C MET A 52 -20.21 -32.00 16.84
N VAL A 53 -21.03 -32.08 15.78
CA VAL A 53 -20.82 -31.27 14.57
C VAL A 53 -20.95 -29.78 14.87
N ALA A 54 -21.92 -29.36 15.68
CA ALA A 54 -22.07 -27.96 16.08
C ALA A 54 -20.86 -27.44 16.87
N THR A 55 -20.28 -28.26 17.75
CA THR A 55 -19.04 -27.89 18.48
C THR A 55 -17.83 -27.80 17.56
N ILE A 56 -17.68 -28.71 16.60
CA ILE A 56 -16.59 -28.66 15.60
C ILE A 56 -16.74 -27.42 14.71
N VAL A 57 -17.95 -27.07 14.29
CA VAL A 57 -18.23 -25.85 13.50
C VAL A 57 -17.96 -24.58 14.31
N CYS A 58 -18.28 -24.55 15.61
CA CYS A 58 -17.93 -23.42 16.49
C CYS A 58 -16.41 -23.29 16.70
N LEU A 59 -15.69 -24.41 16.84
CA LEU A 59 -14.23 -24.42 16.96
C LEU A 59 -13.52 -24.07 15.64
N ALA A 60 -14.14 -24.36 14.50
CA ALA A 60 -13.63 -24.01 13.18
C ALA A 60 -13.89 -22.54 12.78
N LYS A 61 -14.60 -21.78 13.62
CA LYS A 61 -14.78 -20.34 13.43
C LYS A 61 -13.45 -19.67 13.79
N GLY A 62 -12.55 -19.62 12.80
CA GLY A 62 -11.26 -18.95 12.91
C GLY A 62 -11.44 -17.53 13.45
N GLU A 63 -10.47 -17.09 14.24
CA GLU A 63 -10.43 -15.74 14.79
C GLU A 63 -10.51 -14.75 13.62
N GLU A 64 -11.62 -14.00 13.55
CA GLU A 64 -11.81 -13.01 12.50
C GLU A 64 -10.70 -11.96 12.68
N GLN A 65 -9.76 -11.90 11.74
CA GLN A 65 -8.64 -10.95 11.79
C GLN A 65 -9.21 -9.53 11.70
N THR A 66 -9.31 -8.86 12.85
CA THR A 66 -9.86 -7.52 12.93
C THR A 66 -8.82 -6.50 12.49
N VAL A 67 -8.99 -5.94 11.30
CA VAL A 67 -8.24 -4.76 10.85
C VAL A 67 -8.82 -3.53 11.53
N ILE A 68 -7.97 -2.74 12.18
CA ILE A 68 -8.33 -1.50 12.85
C ILE A 68 -7.41 -0.37 12.39
N SER A 69 -7.84 0.87 12.62
CA SER A 69 -7.02 2.06 12.41
C SER A 69 -6.72 2.71 13.75
N GLU A 70 -5.44 2.94 14.05
CA GLU A 70 -5.00 3.65 15.26
C GLU A 70 -4.31 4.96 14.88
N ILE A 71 -4.59 6.01 15.65
CA ILE A 71 -4.02 7.35 15.46
C ILE A 71 -2.87 7.52 16.44
N TYR A 72 -1.69 7.86 15.92
CA TYR A 72 -0.50 8.21 16.66
C TYR A 72 -0.30 9.73 16.61
N PHE A 73 -0.39 10.36 17.77
CA PHE A 73 -0.06 11.77 17.95
C PHE A 73 1.46 11.92 18.03
N LEU A 74 1.97 12.98 17.40
CA LEU A 74 3.41 13.19 17.23
C LEU A 74 3.90 14.30 18.17
N ASP A 75 5.10 14.14 18.71
CA ASP A 75 5.79 15.14 19.55
C ASP A 75 6.40 16.29 18.71
N GLY A 76 5.61 16.85 17.79
CA GLY A 76 5.97 18.00 16.97
C GLY A 76 6.04 17.73 15.46
N ASP A 77 6.39 18.79 14.73
CA ASP A 77 6.54 18.75 13.28
C ASP A 77 7.84 18.03 12.88
N PHE A 78 7.85 17.50 11.66
CA PHE A 78 8.98 16.79 11.05
C PHE A 78 9.16 17.25 9.60
N ASN A 79 10.38 17.13 9.09
CA ASN A 79 10.70 17.53 7.72
C ASN A 79 11.32 16.39 6.91
N LYS A 80 11.55 15.22 7.53
CA LYS A 80 11.98 14.02 6.82
C LYS A 80 11.01 12.88 7.09
N ILE A 81 10.78 12.04 6.10
CA ILE A 81 10.00 10.82 6.24
C ILE A 81 10.85 9.66 5.76
N ARG A 82 11.02 8.65 6.62
CA ARG A 82 11.65 7.38 6.25
C ARG A 82 10.62 6.28 6.23
N ALA A 83 10.35 5.77 5.03
CA ALA A 83 9.47 4.66 4.74
C ALA A 83 10.28 3.37 4.62
N SER A 84 10.55 2.71 5.74
CA SER A 84 11.22 1.41 5.76
C SER A 84 10.21 0.25 5.88
N ALA A 85 10.67 -0.97 5.57
CA ALA A 85 9.91 -2.23 5.65
C ALA A 85 8.81 -2.41 4.58
N HIS A 86 7.98 -3.46 4.70
CA HIS A 86 6.90 -3.78 3.76
C HIS A 86 5.62 -3.00 4.11
N ILE A 87 5.68 -1.68 3.96
CA ILE A 87 4.61 -0.75 4.36
C ILE A 87 4.17 0.10 3.16
N GLN A 88 2.86 0.34 3.07
CA GLN A 88 2.27 1.28 2.11
C GLN A 88 2.03 2.64 2.78
N PHE A 89 2.67 3.70 2.29
CA PHE A 89 2.55 5.06 2.79
C PHE A 89 1.68 5.92 1.88
N GLU A 90 0.73 6.65 2.47
CA GLU A 90 -0.05 7.71 1.82
C GLU A 90 0.21 9.04 2.52
N LEU A 91 0.84 9.97 1.82
CA LEU A 91 1.23 11.29 2.34
C LEU A 91 0.15 12.31 2.02
N THR A 92 -0.27 13.09 3.01
CA THR A 92 -1.22 14.20 2.84
C THR A 92 -0.71 15.44 3.55
N HIS A 93 -0.53 16.54 2.80
CA HIS A 93 -0.27 17.84 3.39
C HIS A 93 -1.55 18.39 4.05
N VAL A 94 -1.46 18.80 5.31
CA VAL A 94 -2.57 19.33 6.11
C VAL A 94 -2.19 20.67 6.75
N THR A 95 -3.19 21.53 7.00
CA THR A 95 -2.99 22.78 7.76
C THR A 95 -3.13 22.57 9.27
N GLY A 96 -3.77 21.47 9.68
CA GLY A 96 -4.00 21.09 11.07
C GLY A 96 -2.79 20.41 11.73
N GLU A 97 -3.02 19.76 12.86
CA GLU A 97 -1.96 19.03 13.56
C GLU A 97 -1.45 17.82 12.74
N PRO A 98 -0.14 17.58 12.73
CA PRO A 98 0.41 16.41 12.07
C PRO A 98 -0.02 15.14 12.82
N SER A 99 -0.30 14.08 12.08
CA SER A 99 -0.75 12.81 12.64
C SER A 99 -0.33 11.64 11.76
N VAL A 100 -0.13 10.49 12.39
CA VAL A 100 0.09 9.23 11.69
C VAL A 100 -1.06 8.30 12.01
N ILE A 101 -1.70 7.74 10.99
CA ILE A 101 -2.75 6.75 11.13
C ILE A 101 -2.24 5.45 10.55
N ILE A 102 -2.25 4.38 11.35
CA ILE A 102 -1.81 3.06 10.90
C ILE A 102 -3.03 2.15 10.85
N GLU A 103 -3.29 1.58 9.68
CA GLU A 103 -4.35 0.59 9.42
C GLU A 103 -3.71 -0.78 9.23
N THR A 104 -3.95 -1.68 10.19
CA THR A 104 -3.49 -3.07 10.14
C THR A 104 -4.25 -3.95 11.16
N GLU A 105 -3.84 -5.20 11.34
CA GLU A 105 -4.48 -6.14 12.27
C GLU A 105 -4.30 -5.73 13.75
N GLN A 106 -5.35 -5.90 14.56
CA GLN A 106 -5.43 -5.44 15.96
C GLN A 106 -4.29 -5.95 16.87
N TRP A 107 -3.77 -7.15 16.63
CA TRP A 107 -2.69 -7.73 17.45
C TRP A 107 -1.37 -6.97 17.28
N LEU A 108 -1.15 -6.30 16.14
CA LEU A 108 0.05 -5.48 15.91
C LEU A 108 0.07 -4.22 16.77
N HIS A 109 -1.09 -3.58 16.87
CA HIS A 109 -1.32 -2.41 17.72
C HIS A 109 -1.16 -2.76 19.20
N THR A 110 -1.83 -3.83 19.63
CA THR A 110 -1.86 -4.24 21.05
C THR A 110 -0.51 -4.81 21.51
N GLY A 111 0.20 -5.50 20.62
CA GLY A 111 1.45 -6.21 20.91
C GLY A 111 2.71 -5.35 20.91
N ARG A 112 2.61 -4.03 20.69
CA ARG A 112 3.76 -3.11 20.58
C ARG A 112 4.77 -3.51 19.51
N TYR A 113 4.29 -4.08 18.41
CA TYR A 113 5.15 -4.48 17.28
C TYR A 113 5.49 -3.34 16.32
N ILE A 114 4.82 -2.20 16.49
CA ILE A 114 4.99 -0.98 15.70
C ILE A 114 5.44 0.12 16.65
N THR A 115 6.54 0.78 16.32
CA THR A 115 7.02 1.95 17.04
C THR A 115 7.04 3.14 16.09
N VAL A 116 6.25 4.16 16.40
CA VAL A 116 6.27 5.44 15.69
C VAL A 116 7.12 6.41 16.50
N THR A 117 8.21 6.88 15.92
CA THR A 117 9.08 7.88 16.54
C THR A 117 9.19 9.13 15.67
N THR A 118 9.04 10.28 16.32
CA THR A 118 9.29 11.58 15.73
C THR A 118 10.12 12.40 16.69
N ARG A 119 11.06 13.17 16.17
CA ARG A 119 11.72 14.26 16.90
C ARG A 119 11.40 15.59 16.21
N PRO A 120 11.27 16.70 16.96
CA PRO A 120 11.00 18.00 16.37
C PRO A 120 12.01 18.36 15.27
N ASN A 121 11.50 18.72 14.08
CA ASN A 121 12.28 19.07 12.89
C ASN A 121 13.25 17.99 12.40
N ASP A 122 12.99 16.72 12.72
CA ASP A 122 13.80 15.57 12.32
C ASP A 122 12.98 14.63 11.41
N CYS A 123 13.27 13.34 11.49
CA CYS A 123 12.67 12.27 10.73
C CYS A 123 11.48 11.63 11.47
N LEU A 124 10.37 11.43 10.74
CA LEU A 124 9.34 10.46 11.08
C LEU A 124 9.86 9.07 10.68
N ASP A 125 10.03 8.21 11.68
CA ASP A 125 10.54 6.85 11.54
C ASP A 125 9.53 5.86 12.14
N ILE A 126 9.05 4.92 11.31
CA ILE A 126 8.10 3.86 11.71
C ILE A 126 8.85 2.53 11.66
N LYS A 127 9.06 1.95 12.84
CA LYS A 127 9.81 0.70 13.00
C LYS A 127 8.90 -0.46 13.30
N LEU A 128 9.19 -1.57 12.63
CA LEU A 128 8.62 -2.87 12.91
C LEU A 128 9.66 -3.73 13.63
N VAL A 129 9.22 -4.54 14.59
CA VAL A 129 10.05 -5.56 15.25
C VAL A 129 10.53 -6.59 14.22
N SER A 130 11.79 -7.01 14.31
CA SER A 130 12.35 -7.97 13.36
C SER A 130 11.87 -9.41 13.63
N GLY A 131 11.90 -10.25 12.59
CA GLY A 131 11.61 -11.69 12.71
C GLY A 131 10.13 -12.06 12.65
N ILE A 132 9.26 -11.13 12.26
CA ILE A 132 7.81 -11.33 12.16
C ILE A 132 7.40 -11.20 10.69
N ASN A 133 6.50 -12.08 10.24
CA ASN A 133 5.82 -11.91 8.96
C ASN A 133 4.62 -10.99 9.17
N TYR A 134 4.68 -9.79 8.63
CA TYR A 134 3.64 -8.79 8.82
C TYR A 134 2.53 -8.95 7.78
N PRO A 135 1.25 -8.83 8.17
CA PRO A 135 0.16 -8.59 7.22
C PRO A 135 0.35 -7.23 6.54
N ALA A 136 -0.56 -6.87 5.63
CA ALA A 136 -0.54 -5.55 5.02
C ALA A 136 -0.64 -4.44 6.09
N ILE A 137 0.26 -3.46 6.00
CA ILE A 137 0.28 -2.27 6.86
C ILE A 137 0.14 -1.06 5.94
N LYS A 138 -0.92 -0.29 6.13
CA LYS A 138 -1.09 1.01 5.50
C LYS A 138 -0.86 2.11 6.52
N VAL A 139 -0.11 3.11 6.12
CA VAL A 139 0.23 4.27 6.95
C VAL A 139 -0.19 5.53 6.22
N TYR A 140 -1.08 6.30 6.84
CA TYR A 140 -1.45 7.63 6.41
C TYR A 140 -0.65 8.64 7.21
N VAL A 141 0.17 9.45 6.54
CA VAL A 141 0.99 10.48 7.17
C VAL A 141 0.41 11.84 6.80
N ASN A 142 -0.16 12.50 7.80
CA ASN A 142 -0.58 13.89 7.70
C ASN A 142 0.55 14.78 8.20
N TYR A 143 1.11 15.60 7.32
CA TYR A 143 2.23 16.49 7.64
C TYR A 143 1.85 17.94 7.36
N ARG A 144 2.37 18.86 8.16
CA ARG A 144 2.08 20.30 8.06
C ARG A 144 3.24 21.11 7.49
N THR A 145 4.46 20.67 7.76
CA THR A 145 5.70 21.38 7.41
C THR A 145 6.23 20.94 6.05
N ALA A 146 6.95 21.84 5.38
CA ALA A 146 7.65 21.51 4.15
C ALA A 146 8.64 20.36 4.36
N LEU A 147 8.57 19.35 3.51
CA LEU A 147 9.47 18.21 3.54
C LEU A 147 10.81 18.56 2.87
N LEU A 148 11.89 18.13 3.49
CA LEU A 148 13.27 18.23 3.03
C LEU A 148 13.79 16.90 2.50
N SER A 149 13.30 15.77 3.03
CA SER A 149 13.75 14.45 2.61
C SER A 149 12.65 13.40 2.67
N LEU A 150 12.61 12.56 1.63
CA LEU A 150 11.77 11.38 1.51
C LEU A 150 12.68 10.19 1.24
N GLU A 151 12.79 9.28 2.19
CA GLU A 151 13.58 8.05 2.07
C GLU A 151 12.63 6.86 2.01
N ILE A 152 12.75 6.02 0.99
CA ILE A 152 11.92 4.83 0.77
C ILE A 152 12.85 3.62 0.71
N ASP A 153 12.80 2.80 1.75
CA ASP A 153 13.70 1.66 1.91
C ASP A 153 12.95 0.32 1.93
N GLY A 154 13.58 -0.72 1.41
CA GLY A 154 13.02 -2.07 1.40
C GLY A 154 11.97 -2.24 0.30
N THR A 155 10.83 -2.85 0.62
CA THR A 155 9.75 -3.11 -0.36
C THR A 155 8.53 -2.21 -0.09
N SER A 156 8.77 -1.00 0.41
CA SER A 156 7.70 -0.05 0.75
C SER A 156 7.14 0.62 -0.51
N SER A 157 5.92 1.13 -0.42
CA SER A 157 5.37 2.02 -1.43
C SER A 157 5.02 3.37 -0.81
N MET A 158 5.18 4.45 -1.57
CA MET A 158 4.88 5.81 -1.11
C MET A 158 4.08 6.56 -2.16
N ARG A 159 2.91 7.06 -1.78
CA ARG A 159 2.05 7.86 -2.66
C ARG A 159 1.74 9.19 -1.99
N SER A 160 1.89 10.28 -2.72
CA SER A 160 1.31 11.56 -2.31
C SER A 160 -0.16 11.63 -2.74
N LYS A 161 -1.07 11.91 -1.80
CA LYS A 161 -2.49 12.14 -2.10
C LYS A 161 -2.73 13.53 -2.69
N ASN A 162 -1.91 14.49 -2.28
CA ASN A 162 -1.93 15.85 -2.75
C ASN A 162 -0.50 16.33 -3.07
N VAL A 163 -0.42 17.47 -3.74
CA VAL A 163 0.84 18.13 -4.07
C VAL A 163 1.69 18.32 -2.82
N ILE A 164 2.90 17.78 -2.86
CA ILE A 164 3.91 18.00 -1.83
C ILE A 164 4.49 19.40 -2.06
N PHE A 165 4.20 20.29 -1.11
CA PHE A 165 4.81 21.61 -1.05
C PHE A 165 6.12 21.52 -0.28
N SER A 166 7.21 21.92 -0.94
CA SER A 166 8.50 22.08 -0.27
C SER A 166 9.03 23.50 -0.44
N ASN A 167 9.80 23.95 0.56
CA ASN A 167 10.25 25.33 0.70
C ASN A 167 11.07 25.76 -0.53
N ARG A 168 10.88 27.00 -1.00
CA ARG A 168 11.60 27.56 -2.17
C ARG A 168 13.12 27.65 -2.01
N LEU A 169 13.62 27.48 -0.80
CA LEU A 169 15.04 27.70 -0.45
C LEU A 169 15.81 26.42 -0.16
N SER A 170 15.15 25.27 -0.04
CA SER A 170 15.78 24.04 0.45
C SER A 170 15.81 22.97 -0.62
N LEU A 171 16.90 22.22 -0.71
CA LEU A 171 16.98 21.03 -1.56
C LEU A 171 15.99 19.98 -1.02
N LEU A 172 15.17 19.41 -1.90
CA LEU A 172 14.39 18.20 -1.59
C LEU A 172 15.17 16.97 -2.05
N ASP A 173 15.50 16.09 -1.10
CA ASP A 173 16.15 14.81 -1.36
C ASP A 173 15.13 13.67 -1.37
N VAL A 174 14.98 13.01 -2.51
CA VAL A 174 14.18 11.78 -2.64
C VAL A 174 15.11 10.61 -2.85
N ALA A 175 15.18 9.69 -1.90
CA ALA A 175 16.00 8.49 -1.97
C ALA A 175 15.12 7.25 -1.98
N HIS A 176 15.36 6.34 -2.92
CA HIS A 176 14.74 5.02 -2.94
C HIS A 176 15.82 3.93 -2.92
N SER A 177 15.83 3.10 -1.88
CA SER A 177 16.76 1.98 -1.75
C SER A 177 16.01 0.66 -1.52
N GLY A 178 15.83 -0.14 -2.56
CA GLY A 178 15.17 -1.45 -2.44
C GLY A 178 14.31 -1.82 -3.64
N ALA A 179 13.16 -2.44 -3.37
CA ALA A 179 12.18 -2.88 -4.37
C ALA A 179 10.80 -2.27 -4.18
N GLY A 180 10.78 -0.95 -4.05
CA GLY A 180 9.57 -0.18 -3.77
C GLY A 180 9.11 0.68 -4.96
N ILE A 181 7.93 1.27 -4.78
CA ILE A 181 7.28 2.14 -5.77
C ILE A 181 6.94 3.45 -5.11
N ALA A 182 7.30 4.57 -5.72
CA ALA A 182 6.91 5.88 -5.26
C ALA A 182 6.26 6.71 -6.36
N ILE A 183 5.13 7.34 -6.01
CA ILE A 183 4.37 8.22 -6.91
C ILE A 183 4.16 9.53 -6.16
N LEU A 184 4.89 10.56 -6.59
CA LEU A 184 4.96 11.84 -5.89
C LEU A 184 4.60 12.98 -6.84
N GLU A 185 3.61 13.77 -6.45
CA GLU A 185 3.27 15.03 -7.10
C GLU A 185 3.95 16.17 -6.33
N LEU A 186 4.87 16.88 -7.00
CA LEU A 186 5.72 17.88 -6.36
C LEU A 186 5.43 19.28 -6.87
N GLN A 187 5.36 20.26 -5.95
CA GLN A 187 5.47 21.67 -6.29
C GLN A 187 6.57 22.31 -5.47
N HIS A 188 7.72 22.51 -6.11
CA HIS A 188 8.95 22.90 -5.44
C HIS A 188 9.60 24.12 -6.09
N GLY A 189 10.02 25.07 -5.25
CA GLY A 189 10.61 26.34 -5.71
C GLY A 189 12.12 26.32 -5.91
N SER A 190 12.81 25.26 -5.47
CA SER A 190 14.27 25.15 -5.51
C SER A 190 14.76 23.97 -6.34
N ASN A 191 16.02 23.59 -6.15
CA ASN A 191 16.61 22.39 -6.73
C ASN A 191 16.06 21.13 -6.05
N ILE A 192 16.06 20.02 -6.78
CA ILE A 192 15.78 18.70 -6.21
C ILE A 192 16.93 17.74 -6.52
N ASN A 193 17.07 16.74 -5.66
CA ASN A 193 17.98 15.63 -5.87
C ASN A 193 17.21 14.33 -5.65
N VAL A 194 17.30 13.44 -6.63
CA VAL A 194 16.56 12.18 -6.67
C VAL A 194 17.56 11.08 -6.92
N ALA A 195 17.61 10.10 -6.03
CA ALA A 195 18.50 8.97 -6.14
C ALA A 195 17.72 7.67 -5.95
N ILE A 196 17.75 6.80 -6.95
CA ILE A 196 17.20 5.46 -6.88
C ILE A 196 18.35 4.46 -6.90
N SER A 197 18.36 3.54 -5.95
CA SER A 197 19.34 2.46 -5.83
C SER A 197 18.61 1.13 -5.62
N GLY A 198 18.85 0.13 -6.47
CA GLY A 198 18.22 -1.19 -6.36
C GLY A 198 17.24 -1.48 -7.49
N THR A 199 16.04 -1.97 -7.16
CA THR A 199 15.02 -2.43 -8.12
C THR A 199 13.68 -1.74 -7.90
N GLY A 200 13.54 -0.45 -8.23
CA GLY A 200 12.32 0.29 -7.90
C GLY A 200 11.77 1.14 -9.02
N GLU A 201 10.60 1.72 -8.76
CA GLU A 201 9.95 2.67 -9.64
C GLU A 201 9.69 3.98 -8.89
N LEU A 202 10.00 5.11 -9.52
CA LEU A 202 9.67 6.42 -9.01
C LEU A 202 9.04 7.25 -10.12
N SER A 203 7.80 7.69 -9.90
CA SER A 203 7.10 8.63 -10.76
C SER A 203 6.99 9.98 -10.06
N LEU A 204 7.45 11.02 -10.74
CA LEU A 204 7.39 12.41 -10.31
C LEU A 204 6.52 13.20 -11.28
N SER A 205 5.53 13.90 -10.75
CA SER A 205 4.69 14.84 -11.49
C SER A 205 4.70 16.24 -10.84
N GLY A 206 4.12 17.23 -11.51
CA GLY A 206 3.97 18.59 -10.97
C GLY A 206 4.95 19.59 -11.58
N ARG A 207 5.64 20.40 -10.77
CA ARG A 207 6.58 21.42 -11.27
C ARG A 207 7.70 21.76 -10.28
N VAL A 208 8.93 21.76 -10.77
CA VAL A 208 10.12 22.21 -10.03
C VAL A 208 10.68 23.46 -10.69
N GLN A 209 10.82 24.54 -9.93
CA GLN A 209 11.34 25.82 -10.46
C GLN A 209 12.88 25.86 -10.55
N GLY A 210 13.58 24.98 -9.84
CA GLY A 210 15.05 24.87 -9.87
C GLY A 210 15.57 23.77 -10.80
N ASN A 211 16.79 23.35 -10.55
CA ASN A 211 17.48 22.28 -11.28
C ASN A 211 17.21 20.92 -10.62
N GLY A 212 17.19 19.86 -11.42
CA GLY A 212 17.06 18.48 -10.94
C GLY A 212 18.34 17.69 -11.15
N ARG A 213 18.83 17.03 -10.09
CA ARG A 213 19.82 15.96 -10.22
C ARG A 213 19.10 14.63 -10.02
N LEU A 214 19.08 13.80 -11.04
CA LEU A 214 18.34 12.55 -11.08
C LEU A 214 19.32 11.41 -11.34
N SER A 215 19.51 10.53 -10.37
CA SER A 215 20.43 9.39 -10.45
C SER A 215 19.68 8.09 -10.26
N VAL A 216 19.88 7.15 -11.19
CA VAL A 216 19.28 5.82 -11.16
C VAL A 216 20.40 4.79 -11.18
N SER A 217 20.50 3.98 -10.14
CA SER A 217 21.51 2.93 -9.99
C SER A 217 20.83 1.57 -9.77
N GLY A 218 21.16 0.58 -10.60
CA GLY A 218 20.58 -0.78 -10.51
C GLY A 218 19.56 -1.07 -11.62
N THR A 219 18.44 -1.71 -11.29
CA THR A 219 17.37 -2.08 -12.21
C THR A 219 16.09 -1.32 -11.88
N ALA A 220 16.05 -0.04 -12.22
CA ALA A 220 14.98 0.85 -11.79
C ALA A 220 14.42 1.70 -12.92
N TYR A 221 13.18 2.14 -12.73
CA TYR A 221 12.48 3.08 -13.62
C TYR A 221 12.26 4.42 -12.90
N LEU A 222 12.69 5.51 -13.54
CA LEU A 222 12.38 6.86 -13.12
C LEU A 222 11.53 7.53 -14.19
N ASP A 223 10.31 7.92 -13.85
CA ASP A 223 9.48 8.77 -14.69
C ASP A 223 9.36 10.16 -14.07
N ALA A 224 9.96 11.15 -14.71
CA ALA A 224 9.85 12.56 -14.35
C ALA A 224 9.48 13.41 -15.58
N ILE A 225 8.83 12.81 -16.59
CA ILE A 225 8.45 13.54 -17.80
C ILE A 225 7.35 14.58 -17.50
N GLU A 226 6.48 14.27 -16.55
CA GLU A 226 5.40 15.15 -16.06
C GLU A 226 5.85 16.12 -14.96
N CYS A 227 7.16 16.18 -14.66
CA CYS A 227 7.73 17.08 -13.67
C CYS A 227 8.81 17.98 -14.32
N PRO A 228 8.43 18.99 -15.12
CA PRO A 228 9.40 19.90 -15.74
C PRO A 228 10.26 20.63 -14.71
N MET A 229 11.56 20.68 -14.98
CA MET A 229 12.58 21.35 -14.18
C MET A 229 13.39 22.32 -15.06
N ASN A 230 14.19 23.24 -14.50
CA ASN A 230 14.99 24.16 -15.32
C ASN A 230 16.09 23.44 -16.09
N ILE A 231 17.09 22.92 -15.38
CA ILE A 231 18.18 22.13 -15.94
C ILE A 231 18.12 20.77 -15.25
N VAL A 232 18.12 19.69 -16.03
CA VAL A 232 18.14 18.33 -15.53
C VAL A 232 19.50 17.70 -15.78
N THR A 233 20.11 17.14 -14.74
CA THR A 233 21.24 16.22 -14.85
C THR A 233 20.74 14.82 -14.55
N ALA A 234 20.61 13.99 -15.59
CA ALA A 234 20.12 12.62 -15.50
C ALA A 234 21.29 11.64 -15.66
N GLU A 235 21.50 10.79 -14.66
CA GLU A 235 22.55 9.78 -14.62
C GLU A 235 21.91 8.40 -14.43
N VAL A 236 22.15 7.46 -15.34
CA VAL A 236 21.68 6.07 -15.24
C VAL A 236 22.88 5.14 -15.20
N ALA A 237 23.04 4.40 -14.11
CA ALA A 237 24.07 3.39 -13.91
C ALA A 237 23.44 2.00 -13.71
N GLY A 238 23.78 1.01 -14.56
CA GLY A 238 23.20 -0.33 -14.52
C GLY A 238 22.15 -0.56 -15.60
N SER A 239 21.03 -1.18 -15.23
CA SER A 239 19.94 -1.59 -16.15
C SER A 239 18.65 -0.83 -15.89
N GLY A 240 18.68 0.50 -16.07
CA GLY A 240 17.56 1.39 -15.74
C GLY A 240 17.02 2.20 -16.91
N LEU A 241 15.82 2.73 -16.74
CA LEU A 241 15.19 3.66 -17.68
C LEU A 241 14.84 4.96 -16.94
N ALA A 242 15.16 6.10 -17.53
CA ALA A 242 14.78 7.41 -16.98
C ALA A 242 14.11 8.28 -18.04
N SER A 243 12.93 8.80 -17.73
CA SER A 243 12.18 9.77 -18.55
C SER A 243 12.23 11.14 -17.87
N VAL A 244 12.75 12.18 -18.51
CA VAL A 244 13.03 13.46 -17.85
C VAL A 244 12.68 14.68 -18.71
N TYR A 245 12.33 15.81 -18.07
CA TYR A 245 12.04 17.06 -18.79
C TYR A 245 12.82 18.27 -18.21
N GLY A 246 13.81 18.75 -18.98
CA GLY A 246 14.52 20.01 -18.70
C GLY A 246 14.08 21.15 -19.62
N LEU A 247 13.55 22.24 -19.06
CA LEU A 247 13.05 23.40 -19.80
C LEU A 247 14.16 24.19 -20.51
N LYS A 248 15.34 24.28 -19.87
CA LYS A 248 16.49 25.06 -20.35
C LYS A 248 17.67 24.18 -20.76
N GLY A 249 17.71 22.92 -20.33
CA GLY A 249 18.80 22.02 -20.63
C GLY A 249 18.67 20.64 -20.01
N VAL A 250 19.15 19.62 -20.71
CA VAL A 250 19.32 18.26 -20.19
C VAL A 250 20.78 17.82 -20.39
N HIS A 251 21.41 17.38 -19.30
CA HIS A 251 22.68 16.66 -19.28
C HIS A 251 22.38 15.20 -18.99
N ALA A 252 22.65 14.30 -19.94
CA ALA A 252 22.27 12.89 -19.83
C ALA A 252 23.52 11.99 -19.85
N THR A 253 23.67 11.13 -18.85
CA THR A 253 24.79 10.17 -18.77
C THR A 253 24.26 8.77 -18.54
N VAL A 254 24.66 7.82 -19.39
CA VAL A 254 24.32 6.39 -19.24
C VAL A 254 25.60 5.59 -19.07
N SER A 255 25.65 4.76 -18.04
CA SER A 255 26.73 3.80 -17.76
C SER A 255 26.13 2.41 -17.56
N GLY A 256 26.32 1.47 -18.48
CA GLY A 256 25.74 0.12 -18.42
C GLY A 256 24.70 -0.16 -19.51
N VAL A 257 23.59 -0.80 -19.16
CA VAL A 257 22.49 -1.21 -20.05
C VAL A 257 21.23 -0.38 -19.78
N GLY A 258 21.32 0.94 -19.94
CA GLY A 258 20.26 1.87 -19.56
C GLY A 258 19.76 2.74 -20.71
N ASN A 259 18.57 3.32 -20.54
CA ASN A 259 18.02 4.26 -21.50
C ASN A 259 17.60 5.56 -20.82
N ILE A 260 17.89 6.70 -21.44
CA ILE A 260 17.34 8.00 -21.03
C ILE A 260 16.48 8.55 -22.15
N CYS A 261 15.22 8.76 -21.82
CA CYS A 261 14.28 9.51 -22.63
C CYS A 261 14.23 10.93 -22.09
N TYR A 262 14.52 11.95 -22.91
CA TYR A 262 14.54 13.33 -22.45
C TYR A 262 13.59 14.23 -23.24
N ARG A 263 13.15 15.32 -22.63
CA ARG A 263 12.44 16.41 -23.29
C ARG A 263 13.14 17.73 -23.03
N GLY A 264 13.18 18.58 -24.05
CA GLY A 264 13.85 19.89 -24.03
C GLY A 264 15.25 19.86 -24.67
N PRO A 265 16.00 20.97 -24.61
CA PRO A 265 17.29 21.07 -25.29
C PRO A 265 18.34 20.16 -24.63
N LEU A 266 18.88 19.21 -25.40
CA LEU A 266 19.99 18.37 -24.96
C LEU A 266 21.29 19.19 -24.97
N VAL A 267 21.91 19.35 -23.81
CA VAL A 267 23.13 20.16 -23.64
C VAL A 267 24.38 19.28 -23.72
N SER A 268 24.36 18.12 -23.07
CA SER A 268 25.45 17.15 -23.16
C SER A 268 24.94 15.74 -23.01
N GLN A 269 25.63 14.80 -23.66
CA GLN A 269 25.36 13.38 -23.51
C GLN A 269 26.65 12.56 -23.42
N ALA A 270 26.62 11.50 -22.61
CA ALA A 270 27.68 10.51 -22.52
C ALA A 270 27.08 9.11 -22.35
N ILE A 271 27.55 8.15 -23.14
CA ILE A 271 27.11 6.75 -23.06
C ILE A 271 28.35 5.88 -22.93
N SER A 272 28.40 5.09 -21.86
CA SER A 272 29.42 4.08 -21.58
C SER A 272 28.73 2.74 -21.35
N GLY A 273 28.50 1.97 -22.42
CA GLY A 273 27.83 0.66 -22.36
C GLY A 273 26.84 0.42 -23.49
N LEU A 274 25.83 -0.42 -23.24
CA LEU A 274 24.76 -0.79 -24.17
C LEU A 274 23.49 -0.02 -23.80
N GLY A 275 23.47 1.28 -24.06
CA GLY A 275 22.35 2.15 -23.73
C GLY A 275 22.01 3.16 -24.82
N SER A 276 20.89 3.87 -24.67
CA SER A 276 20.48 4.93 -25.59
C SER A 276 19.99 6.18 -24.88
N ILE A 277 20.28 7.34 -25.47
CA ILE A 277 19.74 8.63 -25.06
C ILE A 277 18.94 9.15 -26.25
N ARG A 278 17.65 9.39 -26.05
CA ARG A 278 16.72 9.78 -27.12
C ARG A 278 15.66 10.75 -26.64
N GLU A 279 15.14 11.56 -27.54
CA GLU A 279 14.04 12.47 -27.23
C GLU A 279 12.74 11.69 -26.99
N CYS A 280 11.97 12.10 -25.99
CA CYS A 280 10.66 11.53 -25.71
C CYS A 280 9.63 12.02 -26.71
N ILE A 281 9.18 11.11 -27.57
CA ILE A 281 7.97 11.30 -28.37
C ILE A 281 6.80 10.92 -27.48
N ILE A 282 6.12 11.92 -26.91
CA ILE A 282 4.82 11.68 -26.28
C ILE A 282 3.87 11.41 -27.44
N ALA A 283 3.47 10.15 -27.61
CA ALA A 283 2.28 9.86 -28.39
C ALA A 283 1.13 10.55 -27.65
N GLU A 284 0.52 11.57 -28.24
CA GLU A 284 -0.78 12.02 -27.80
C GLU A 284 -1.70 10.81 -27.92
N GLU A 285 -2.02 10.18 -26.78
CA GLU A 285 -3.07 9.17 -26.72
C GLU A 285 -4.37 9.88 -27.10
N THR A 286 -4.71 9.79 -28.38
CA THR A 286 -6.05 10.06 -28.86
C THR A 286 -6.91 8.99 -28.19
N SER A 287 -7.67 9.40 -27.18
CA SER A 287 -8.56 8.54 -26.41
C SER A 287 -9.67 7.98 -27.31
N THR A 288 -9.37 6.91 -28.04
CA THR A 288 -10.35 5.99 -28.58
C THR A 288 -10.35 4.76 -27.69
N GLU A 289 -11.26 4.79 -26.72
CA GLU A 289 -11.66 3.70 -25.87
C GLU A 289 -12.02 2.45 -26.71
N PRO A 290 -11.35 1.29 -26.54
CA PRO A 290 -11.85 0.03 -27.04
C PRO A 290 -12.69 -0.65 -25.95
N GLN A 291 -13.89 -1.07 -26.36
CA GLN A 291 -14.84 -1.78 -25.52
C GLN A 291 -14.30 -3.10 -24.96
N HIS A 292 -14.60 -3.30 -23.68
CA HIS A 292 -15.07 -4.54 -23.04
C HIS A 292 -14.61 -5.88 -23.64
N SER A 293 -13.72 -6.58 -22.94
CA SER A 293 -13.77 -8.05 -22.92
C SER A 293 -13.67 -8.54 -21.47
N SER A 294 -14.76 -9.16 -21.05
CA SER A 294 -14.90 -9.90 -19.82
C SER A 294 -14.10 -11.21 -19.92
N SER A 295 -13.27 -11.51 -18.92
CA SER A 295 -12.85 -12.89 -18.67
C SER A 295 -12.74 -13.17 -17.17
N GLN A 296 -13.78 -13.88 -16.72
CA GLN A 296 -13.81 -14.92 -15.69
C GLN A 296 -13.01 -14.69 -14.39
N SER A 297 -13.75 -14.34 -13.33
CA SER A 297 -13.40 -14.66 -11.95
C SER A 297 -13.22 -16.16 -11.78
N GLU A 298 -11.98 -16.61 -11.60
CA GLU A 298 -11.69 -17.93 -11.08
C GLU A 298 -11.98 -17.91 -9.56
N LYS A 299 -13.12 -18.51 -9.17
CA LYS A 299 -13.47 -18.71 -7.76
C LYS A 299 -12.47 -19.69 -7.14
N ILE A 300 -11.48 -19.18 -6.41
CA ILE A 300 -10.67 -19.96 -5.49
C ILE A 300 -11.57 -20.35 -4.30
N MET A 301 -12.11 -21.57 -4.36
CA MET A 301 -12.89 -22.16 -3.27
C MET A 301 -11.94 -22.70 -2.20
N ASP A 302 -12.05 -22.13 -1.00
CA ASP A 302 -11.18 -22.36 0.15
C ASP A 302 -11.10 -23.86 0.54
N ARG A 303 -9.91 -24.31 0.94
CA ARG A 303 -9.59 -25.71 1.26
C ARG A 303 -10.41 -26.23 2.44
N ASN A 304 -10.85 -25.33 3.32
CA ASN A 304 -11.72 -25.65 4.45
C ASN A 304 -13.19 -25.87 4.05
N GLN A 305 -13.67 -25.22 2.98
CA GLN A 305 -15.02 -25.47 2.45
C GLN A 305 -15.14 -26.84 1.76
N ARG A 306 -14.05 -27.36 1.18
CA ARG A 306 -14.03 -28.70 0.59
C ARG A 306 -14.17 -29.81 1.65
N LEU A 307 -13.61 -29.62 2.84
CA LEU A 307 -13.75 -30.61 3.92
C LEU A 307 -15.19 -30.72 4.42
N ILE A 308 -15.92 -29.60 4.51
CA ILE A 308 -17.31 -29.57 4.97
C ILE A 308 -18.23 -30.29 3.98
N VAL A 309 -18.01 -30.13 2.67
CA VAL A 309 -18.79 -30.81 1.62
C VAL A 309 -18.51 -32.32 1.60
N ILE A 310 -17.28 -32.74 1.86
CA ILE A 310 -16.90 -34.17 1.90
C ILE A 310 -17.45 -34.85 3.17
N LEU A 311 -17.42 -34.18 4.32
CA LEU A 311 -18.04 -34.66 5.57
C LEU A 311 -19.57 -34.74 5.46
N ALA A 312 -20.22 -33.78 4.79
CA ALA A 312 -21.66 -33.80 4.59
C ALA A 312 -22.12 -34.95 3.65
N THR A 313 -21.36 -35.25 2.60
CA THR A 313 -21.69 -36.33 1.65
C THR A 313 -21.41 -37.73 2.19
N THR A 314 -20.37 -37.89 3.02
CA THR A 314 -20.06 -39.19 3.66
C THR A 314 -21.03 -39.53 4.78
N VAL A 315 -21.53 -38.55 5.55
CA VAL A 315 -22.59 -38.77 6.54
C VAL A 315 -23.93 -39.10 5.88
N PHE A 316 -24.22 -38.53 4.70
CA PHE A 316 -25.43 -38.86 3.94
C PHE A 316 -25.43 -40.31 3.41
N PHE A 317 -24.28 -40.84 3.00
CA PHE A 317 -24.15 -42.22 2.51
C PHE A 317 -24.11 -43.30 3.61
N LEU A 318 -23.86 -42.92 4.87
CA LEU A 318 -23.83 -43.86 6.00
C LEU A 318 -25.21 -44.09 6.65
N PHE A 319 -26.24 -43.33 6.23
CA PHE A 319 -27.58 -43.38 6.81
C PHE A 319 -28.70 -43.67 5.80
N PHE A 320 -28.36 -44.09 4.58
CA PHE A 320 -29.28 -44.66 3.59
C PHE A 320 -28.87 -46.07 3.20
#